data_AF-N1S566-F1
#
_entry.id   AF-N1S566-F1
#
_cell.length_a   1.000
_cell.length_b   1.000
_cell.length_c   1.000
_cell.angle_alpha   90.00
_cell.angle_beta   90.00
_cell.angle_gamma   90.00
#
_symmetry.space_group_name_H-M   'P 1'
#
loop_
_entity.id
_entity.type
_entity.pdbx_description
1 polymer ?
#
loop_
_entity_poly.entity_id
_entity_poly.type
_entity_poly.pdbx_seq_one_letter_code
_entity_poly.pdbx_strand_id
1 'polypeptide(L)'
;MLSFDINKYSQRLVLGFERQLNFIDNTVPSFESVRIIIAVDGSIGWPQVYSHQPSKAEFSKYPNFIFPGDGMSLIGAQKDYHRRQRRQLAHAFSDAALVEQQNVILQYIDLLMKQLTQRAESGEPIDIVAWINLTTFDIIGDRTFSESFGGLKSGGYHPWVRNFFDGIRGEGMMRLMDRYLLLKPFILAIGYKHI
;
A
#
# COMPACT_ATOMS: atom_id res chain seq x y z
N MET A 1 -14.85 -6.04 43.91
CA MET A 1 -13.49 -6.03 43.31
C MET A 1 -13.22 -7.44 42.80
N LEU A 2 -13.62 -7.75 41.57
CA LEU A 2 -13.36 -9.03 40.90
C LEU A 2 -12.37 -8.75 39.77
N SER A 3 -11.13 -9.20 39.96
CA SER A 3 -10.10 -9.14 38.92
C SER A 3 -10.46 -10.15 37.83
N PHE A 4 -10.84 -9.65 36.65
CA PHE A 4 -11.05 -10.47 35.47
C PHE A 4 -9.69 -10.81 34.85
N ASP A 5 -9.28 -12.07 35.00
CA ASP A 5 -7.98 -12.57 34.54
C ASP A 5 -7.98 -12.85 33.03
N ILE A 6 -7.46 -11.89 32.25
CA ILE A 6 -7.36 -11.90 30.79
C ILE A 6 -6.44 -13.04 30.28
N ASN A 7 -5.49 -13.51 31.09
CA ASN A 7 -4.59 -14.61 30.70
C ASN A 7 -5.32 -15.95 30.53
N LYS A 8 -6.42 -16.16 31.26
CA LYS A 8 -7.20 -17.39 31.18
C LYS A 8 -8.00 -17.49 29.88
N TYR A 9 -8.39 -16.35 29.29
CA TYR A 9 -9.12 -16.30 28.02
C TYR A 9 -8.19 -16.43 26.82
N SER A 10 -6.99 -15.84 26.86
CA SER A 10 -5.99 -16.00 25.79
C SER A 10 -5.55 -17.46 25.67
N GLN A 11 -5.28 -18.15 26.78
CA GLN A 11 -4.92 -19.57 26.74
C GLN A 11 -6.06 -20.47 26.27
N ARG A 12 -7.32 -20.15 26.59
CA ARG A 12 -8.48 -20.92 26.08
C ARG A 12 -8.71 -20.72 24.58
N LEU A 13 -8.48 -19.52 24.06
CA LEU A 13 -8.54 -19.24 22.63
C LEU A 13 -7.40 -19.93 21.88
N VAL A 14 -6.17 -19.89 22.42
CA VAL A 14 -5.01 -20.61 21.86
C VAL A 14 -5.23 -22.13 21.88
N LEU A 15 -5.70 -22.71 22.99
CA LEU A 15 -5.99 -24.14 23.08
C LEU A 15 -7.18 -24.59 22.22
N GLY A 16 -8.17 -23.71 22.02
CA GLY A 16 -9.29 -23.95 21.10
C GLY A 16 -8.83 -23.93 19.64
N PHE A 17 -7.94 -23.00 19.31
CA PHE A 17 -7.32 -22.88 17.99
C PHE A 17 -6.38 -24.07 17.68
N GLU A 18 -5.55 -24.49 18.65
CA GLU A 18 -4.70 -25.68 18.51
C GLU A 18 -5.50 -26.97 18.33
N ARG A 19 -6.66 -27.11 18.99
CA ARG A 19 -7.57 -28.25 18.75
C ARG A 19 -8.20 -28.23 17.36
N GLN A 20 -8.56 -27.05 16.84
CA GLN A 20 -9.08 -26.93 15.48
C GLN A 20 -8.00 -27.23 14.43
N LEU A 21 -6.77 -26.76 14.64
CA LEU A 21 -5.64 -27.05 13.76
C LEU A 21 -5.32 -28.55 13.73
N ASN A 22 -5.25 -29.21 14.90
CA ASN A 22 -5.00 -30.64 15.00
C ASN A 22 -6.15 -31.50 14.40
N PHE A 23 -7.38 -30.99 14.37
CA PHE A 23 -8.50 -31.67 13.72
C PHE A 23 -8.41 -31.59 12.19
N ILE A 24 -7.98 -30.44 11.67
CA ILE A 24 -7.81 -30.20 10.23
C ILE A 24 -6.62 -30.99 9.67
N ASP A 25 -5.51 -31.09 10.41
CA ASP A 25 -4.32 -31.85 9.99
C ASP A 25 -4.55 -33.37 9.88
N ASN A 26 -5.49 -33.93 10.65
CA ASN A 26 -5.69 -35.38 10.73
C ASN A 26 -6.81 -35.93 9.82
N THR A 27 -7.60 -35.08 9.15
CA THR A 27 -8.77 -35.52 8.36
C THR A 27 -8.66 -35.28 6.86
N VAL A 28 -7.63 -34.56 6.38
CA VAL A 28 -7.48 -34.22 4.96
C VAL A 28 -6.09 -34.64 4.46
N PRO A 29 -5.99 -35.64 3.55
CA PRO A 29 -4.69 -36.06 3.02
C PRO A 29 -4.09 -34.95 2.15
N SER A 30 -2.91 -34.47 2.57
CA SER A 30 -1.91 -33.72 1.79
C SER A 30 -2.44 -32.77 0.72
N PHE A 31 -3.12 -31.70 1.13
CA PHE A 31 -3.07 -30.46 0.35
C PHE A 31 -1.80 -29.72 0.75
N GLU A 32 -0.85 -29.61 -0.19
CA GLU A 32 0.31 -28.72 -0.07
C GLU A 32 -0.14 -27.33 0.43
N SER A 33 0.18 -27.05 1.70
CA SER A 33 0.26 -25.70 2.27
C SER A 33 -0.94 -24.78 2.00
N VAL A 34 -2.06 -25.02 2.69
CA VAL A 34 -3.05 -23.95 2.90
C VAL A 34 -2.36 -22.82 3.64
N ARG A 35 -1.98 -21.74 2.92
CA ARG A 35 -1.41 -20.55 3.54
C ARG A 35 -2.49 -19.85 4.36
N ILE A 36 -2.45 -20.01 5.68
CA ILE A 36 -3.34 -19.30 6.60
C ILE A 36 -2.89 -17.83 6.63
N ILE A 37 -3.76 -16.93 6.19
CA ILE A 37 -3.56 -15.49 6.30
C ILE A 37 -4.37 -15.00 7.49
N ILE A 38 -3.67 -14.45 8.48
CA ILE A 38 -4.28 -13.93 9.69
C ILE A 38 -4.42 -12.43 9.54
N ALA A 39 -5.65 -11.92 9.61
CA ALA A 39 -5.92 -10.50 9.77
C ALA A 39 -5.98 -10.20 11.27
N VAL A 40 -5.15 -9.28 11.74
CA VAL A 40 -5.09 -8.86 13.14
C VAL A 40 -5.42 -7.38 13.21
N ASP A 41 -6.12 -6.96 14.26
CA ASP A 41 -6.30 -5.54 14.56
C ASP A 41 -4.93 -4.86 14.66
N GLY A 42 -4.75 -3.75 13.93
CA GLY A 42 -3.51 -3.00 13.88
C GLY A 42 -3.07 -2.47 15.24
N SER A 43 -4.00 -2.15 16.14
CA SER A 43 -3.66 -1.63 17.48
C SER A 43 -2.88 -2.64 18.32
N ILE A 44 -3.21 -3.94 18.19
CA ILE A 44 -2.59 -5.06 18.92
C ILE A 44 -1.47 -5.68 18.10
N GLY A 45 -1.69 -5.87 16.80
CA GLY A 45 -0.76 -6.54 15.89
C GLY A 45 0.47 -5.71 15.56
N TRP A 46 0.35 -4.38 15.45
CA TRP A 46 1.47 -3.54 15.01
C TRP A 46 2.68 -3.60 15.95
N PRO A 47 2.53 -3.43 17.29
CA PRO A 47 3.66 -3.58 18.19
C PRO A 47 4.23 -5.00 18.21
N GLN A 48 3.43 -6.02 17.96
CA GLN A 48 3.89 -7.41 18.03
C GLN A 48 4.62 -7.85 16.75
N VAL A 49 4.17 -7.37 15.58
CA VAL A 49 4.64 -7.78 14.26
C VAL A 49 5.72 -6.84 13.72
N TYR A 50 5.54 -5.52 13.87
CA TYR A 50 6.38 -4.52 13.20
C TYR A 50 7.30 -3.74 14.13
N SER A 51 7.23 -3.93 15.45
CA SER A 51 8.19 -3.29 16.36
C SER A 51 9.59 -3.85 16.19
N HIS A 52 10.59 -2.99 16.34
CA HIS A 52 11.97 -3.43 16.33
C HIS A 52 12.29 -4.23 17.61
N GLN A 53 12.48 -5.54 17.46
CA GLN A 53 12.86 -6.44 18.55
C GLN A 53 14.25 -7.02 18.26
N PRO A 54 15.30 -6.65 19.02
CA PRO A 54 16.67 -7.13 18.76
C PRO A 54 16.81 -8.66 18.74
N SER A 55 15.96 -9.36 19.49
CA SER A 55 15.96 -10.81 19.64
C SER A 55 15.10 -11.56 18.62
N LYS A 56 14.35 -10.87 17.75
CA LYS A 56 13.48 -11.51 16.74
C LYS A 56 13.79 -11.03 15.33
N ALA A 57 13.76 -11.97 14.39
CA ALA A 57 13.82 -11.62 12.98
C ALA A 57 12.55 -10.84 12.59
N GLU A 58 12.73 -9.86 11.71
CA GLU A 58 11.63 -9.10 11.10
C GLU A 58 10.87 -10.01 10.13
N PHE A 59 9.55 -9.86 10.07
CA PHE A 59 8.73 -10.58 9.11
C PHE A 59 9.04 -10.15 7.68
N SER A 60 9.23 -11.14 6.80
CA SER A 60 9.39 -10.89 5.37
C SER A 60 8.12 -10.31 4.76
N LYS A 61 8.30 -9.43 3.78
CA LYS A 61 7.20 -8.93 2.96
C LYS A 61 6.63 -10.06 2.12
N TYR A 62 5.32 -10.04 1.91
CA TYR A 62 4.66 -11.01 1.06
C TYR A 62 5.12 -10.82 -0.39
N PRO A 63 5.70 -11.85 -1.04
CA PRO A 63 6.23 -11.72 -2.39
C PRO A 63 5.11 -11.54 -3.41
N ASN A 64 5.36 -10.73 -4.43
CA ASN A 64 4.41 -10.41 -5.51
C ASN A 64 3.09 -9.83 -4.99
N PHE A 65 3.13 -9.14 -3.85
CA PHE A 65 1.93 -8.50 -3.30
C PHE A 65 1.54 -7.27 -4.10
N ILE A 66 2.52 -6.47 -4.54
CA ILE A 66 2.24 -5.22 -5.25
C ILE A 66 2.06 -5.50 -6.75
N PHE A 67 3.02 -6.21 -7.34
CA PHE A 67 3.06 -6.68 -8.72
C PHE A 67 4.03 -7.87 -8.83
N PRO A 68 3.99 -8.67 -9.90
CA PRO A 68 4.95 -9.74 -10.12
C PRO A 68 6.40 -9.23 -10.15
N GLY A 69 7.26 -9.73 -9.26
CA GLY A 69 8.66 -9.30 -9.14
C GLY A 69 8.89 -8.07 -8.24
N ASP A 70 7.90 -7.67 -7.44
CA ASP A 70 7.99 -6.52 -6.52
C ASP A 70 9.16 -6.57 -5.53
N GLY A 71 9.75 -7.75 -5.30
CA GLY A 71 10.95 -7.95 -4.49
C GLY A 71 12.18 -7.17 -4.97
N MET A 72 12.19 -6.67 -6.21
CA MET A 72 13.24 -5.77 -6.70
C MET A 72 12.99 -4.29 -6.35
N SER A 73 11.75 -3.91 -6.05
CA SER A 73 11.39 -2.54 -5.67
C SER A 73 11.72 -2.25 -4.20
N LEU A 74 11.95 -0.98 -3.85
CA LEU A 74 12.13 -0.60 -2.45
C LEU A 74 10.95 -1.07 -1.57
N ILE A 75 9.73 -0.97 -2.08
CA ILE A 75 8.52 -1.28 -1.30
C ILE A 75 8.37 -2.79 -1.10
N GLY A 76 8.66 -3.63 -2.09
CA GLY A 76 8.54 -5.10 -2.00
C GLY A 76 9.82 -5.83 -1.57
N ALA A 77 10.98 -5.17 -1.57
CA ALA A 77 12.26 -5.83 -1.29
C ALA A 77 12.37 -6.43 0.11
N GLN A 78 13.03 -7.59 0.17
CA GLN A 78 13.43 -8.27 1.40
C GLN A 78 14.52 -7.47 2.14
N LYS A 79 14.70 -7.75 3.44
CA LYS A 79 15.47 -6.95 4.39
C LYS A 79 16.82 -6.42 3.87
N ASP A 80 17.67 -7.28 3.34
CA ASP A 80 19.03 -6.88 2.92
C ASP A 80 19.03 -6.01 1.66
N TYR A 81 18.21 -6.36 0.67
CA TYR A 81 18.03 -5.56 -0.54
C TYR A 81 17.39 -4.20 -0.21
N HIS A 82 16.34 -4.22 0.60
CA HIS A 82 15.66 -3.02 1.09
C HIS A 82 16.62 -2.10 1.84
N ARG A 83 17.45 -2.64 2.75
CA ARG A 83 18.46 -1.86 3.49
C ARG A 83 19.44 -1.16 2.55
N ARG A 84 19.94 -1.86 1.53
CA ARG A 84 20.88 -1.27 0.54
C ARG A 84 20.20 -0.16 -0.28
N GLN A 85 19.02 -0.42 -0.83
CA GLN A 85 18.26 0.55 -1.62
C GLN A 85 17.87 1.78 -0.79
N ARG A 86 17.38 1.58 0.44
CA ARG A 86 17.04 2.67 1.37
C ARG A 86 18.25 3.54 1.68
N ARG A 87 19.42 2.94 1.90
CA ARG A 87 20.65 3.69 2.17
C ARG A 87 21.03 4.62 1.02
N GLN A 88 20.85 4.17 -0.23
CA GLN A 88 21.13 5.00 -1.41
C GLN A 88 20.19 6.21 -1.49
N LEU A 89 18.92 6.05 -1.12
CA LEU A 89 17.91 7.10 -1.19
C LEU A 89 17.88 8.02 0.04
N ALA A 90 18.41 7.57 1.18
CA ALA A 90 18.25 8.26 2.47
C ALA A 90 18.70 9.73 2.46
N HIS A 91 19.75 10.07 1.69
CA HIS A 91 20.26 11.44 1.63
C HIS A 91 19.25 12.43 1.03
N ALA A 92 18.46 12.00 0.04
CA ALA A 92 17.43 12.82 -0.59
C ALA A 92 16.25 13.14 0.35
N PHE A 93 16.12 12.39 1.45
CA PHE A 93 15.10 12.56 2.49
C PHE A 93 15.68 13.04 3.83
N SER A 94 16.90 13.58 3.84
CA SER A 94 17.48 14.20 5.04
C SER A 94 16.80 15.54 5.37
N ASP A 95 16.85 15.97 6.63
CA ASP A 95 16.24 17.24 7.05
C ASP A 95 16.74 18.43 6.22
N ALA A 96 18.04 18.47 5.93
CA ALA A 96 18.64 19.51 5.09
C ALA A 96 18.08 19.48 3.66
N ALA A 97 17.97 18.29 3.06
CA ALA A 97 17.40 18.13 1.74
C ALA A 97 15.92 18.55 1.73
N LEU A 98 15.14 18.18 2.75
CA LEU A 98 13.72 18.56 2.87
C LEU A 98 13.54 20.07 2.98
N VAL A 99 14.38 20.76 3.75
CA VAL A 99 14.38 22.23 3.85
C VAL A 99 14.68 22.87 2.49
N GLU A 100 15.65 22.33 1.74
CA GLU A 100 15.93 22.78 0.38
C GLU A 100 14.73 22.57 -0.57
N GLN A 101 13.90 21.54 -0.33
CA GLN A 101 12.71 21.30 -1.15
C GLN A 101 11.53 22.24 -0.83
N GLN A 102 11.54 22.85 0.36
CA GLN A 102 10.40 23.62 0.89
C GLN A 102 9.89 24.68 -0.09
N ASN A 103 10.81 25.46 -0.68
CA ASN A 103 10.43 26.56 -1.57
C ASN A 103 9.62 26.10 -2.79
N VAL A 104 9.96 24.95 -3.36
CA VAL A 104 9.23 24.42 -4.52
C VAL A 104 7.90 23.82 -4.09
N ILE A 105 7.86 23.11 -2.97
CA ILE A 105 6.60 22.58 -2.42
C ILE A 105 5.61 23.73 -2.18
N LEU A 106 6.07 24.84 -1.60
CA LEU A 106 5.26 26.04 -1.39
C LEU A 106 4.70 26.62 -2.70
N GLN A 107 5.49 26.65 -3.78
CA GLN A 107 4.99 27.12 -5.08
C GLN A 107 3.84 26.25 -5.62
N TYR A 108 3.90 24.93 -5.44
CA TYR A 108 2.80 24.04 -5.82
C TYR A 108 1.58 24.19 -4.90
N ILE A 109 1.79 24.43 -3.60
CA ILE A 109 0.69 24.72 -2.66
C ILE A 109 0.00 26.03 -3.04
N ASP A 110 0.76 27.09 -3.33
CA ASP A 110 0.20 28.38 -3.76
C ASP A 110 -0.60 28.22 -5.06
N LEU A 111 -0.12 27.41 -6.00
CA LEU A 111 -0.83 27.10 -7.23
C LEU A 111 -2.11 26.29 -6.97
N LEU A 112 -2.07 25.31 -6.07
CA LEU A 112 -3.25 24.56 -5.65
C LEU A 112 -4.29 25.49 -5.05
N MET A 113 -3.89 26.35 -4.12
CA MET A 113 -4.79 27.32 -3.49
C MET A 113 -5.42 28.26 -4.52
N LYS A 114 -4.63 28.77 -5.47
CA LYS A 114 -5.15 29.59 -6.57
C LYS A 114 -6.21 28.84 -7.39
N GLN A 115 -5.95 27.59 -7.76
CA GLN A 115 -6.88 26.78 -8.57
C GLN A 115 -8.16 26.43 -7.81
N LEU A 116 -8.07 26.19 -6.51
CA LEU A 116 -9.22 25.92 -5.64
C LEU A 116 -10.06 27.17 -5.43
N THR A 117 -9.45 28.33 -5.16
CA THR A 117 -10.17 29.59 -4.99
C THR A 117 -10.96 29.97 -6.25
N GLN A 118 -10.33 29.89 -7.42
CA GLN A 118 -11.00 30.18 -8.70
C GLN A 118 -12.21 29.28 -8.96
N ARG A 119 -12.15 28.01 -8.54
CA ARG A 119 -13.27 27.07 -8.70
C ARG A 119 -14.34 27.24 -7.62
N ALA A 120 -13.95 27.59 -6.41
CA ALA A 120 -14.91 27.90 -5.35
C ALA A 120 -15.81 29.07 -5.75
N GLU A 121 -15.27 30.07 -6.45
CA GLU A 121 -16.04 31.21 -7.00
C GLU A 121 -17.06 30.80 -8.07
N SER A 122 -16.82 29.70 -8.79
CA SER A 122 -17.74 29.20 -9.82
C SER A 122 -18.98 28.48 -9.25
N GLY A 123 -18.95 28.08 -7.98
CA GLY A 123 -20.01 27.32 -7.32
C GLY A 123 -20.10 25.83 -7.73
N GLU A 124 -19.18 25.34 -8.56
CA GLU A 124 -19.15 23.93 -8.97
C GLU A 124 -18.58 23.01 -7.86
N PRO A 125 -19.09 21.77 -7.71
CA PRO A 125 -18.49 20.78 -6.81
C PRO A 125 -17.03 20.48 -7.18
N ILE A 126 -16.16 20.46 -6.19
CA ILE A 126 -14.72 20.22 -6.36
C ILE A 126 -14.34 18.86 -5.76
N ASP A 127 -13.75 17.98 -6.57
CA ASP A 127 -13.10 16.76 -6.09
C ASP A 127 -11.71 17.06 -5.49
N ILE A 128 -11.68 17.33 -4.18
CA ILE A 128 -10.44 17.65 -3.46
C ILE A 128 -9.41 16.52 -3.54
N VAL A 129 -9.85 15.25 -3.61
CA VAL A 129 -8.92 14.11 -3.71
C VAL A 129 -8.17 14.18 -5.04
N ALA A 130 -8.86 14.50 -6.13
CA ALA A 130 -8.22 14.68 -7.43
C ALA A 130 -7.20 15.83 -7.42
N TRP A 131 -7.54 16.97 -6.82
CA TRP A 131 -6.63 18.13 -6.74
C TRP A 131 -5.38 17.88 -5.91
N ILE A 132 -5.51 17.18 -4.78
CA ILE A 132 -4.37 16.78 -3.94
C ILE A 132 -3.48 15.78 -4.69
N ASN A 133 -4.08 14.82 -5.40
CA ASN A 133 -3.33 13.87 -6.21
C ASN A 133 -2.56 14.58 -7.33
N LEU A 134 -3.20 15.47 -8.10
CA LEU A 134 -2.53 16.28 -9.13
C LEU A 134 -1.33 17.04 -8.56
N THR A 135 -1.50 17.68 -7.40
CA THR A 135 -0.43 18.42 -6.71
C THR A 135 0.73 17.50 -6.33
N THR A 136 0.43 16.33 -5.78
CA THR A 136 1.45 15.37 -5.34
C THR A 136 2.22 14.80 -6.54
N PHE A 137 1.54 14.46 -7.64
CA PHE A 137 2.22 14.00 -8.85
C PHE A 137 3.08 15.09 -9.48
N ASP A 138 2.64 16.34 -9.52
CA ASP A 138 3.45 17.43 -10.06
C ASP A 138 4.69 17.70 -9.19
N ILE A 139 4.56 17.67 -7.86
CA ILE A 139 5.71 17.80 -6.93
C ILE A 139 6.69 16.64 -7.13
N ILE A 140 6.20 15.40 -7.14
CA ILE A 140 7.06 14.22 -7.32
C ILE A 140 7.71 14.25 -8.70
N GLY A 141 6.95 14.57 -9.75
CA GLY A 141 7.45 14.64 -11.12
C GLY A 141 8.60 15.62 -11.26
N ASP A 142 8.41 16.83 -10.75
CA ASP A 142 9.44 17.88 -10.77
C ASP A 142 10.70 17.46 -10.01
N ARG A 143 10.56 16.75 -8.88
CA ARG A 143 11.71 16.27 -8.09
C ARG A 143 12.40 15.04 -8.63
N THR A 144 11.66 14.16 -9.30
CA THR A 144 12.18 12.86 -9.73
C THR A 144 12.64 12.88 -11.19
N PHE A 145 12.00 13.69 -12.02
CA PHE A 145 12.22 13.76 -13.47
C PHE A 145 12.65 15.15 -13.94
N SER A 146 12.77 16.14 -13.04
CA SER A 146 13.05 17.54 -13.39
C SER A 146 12.01 18.15 -14.34
N GLU A 147 10.82 17.55 -14.40
CA GLU A 147 9.70 17.99 -15.21
C GLU A 147 8.39 17.73 -14.47
N SER A 148 7.56 18.76 -14.37
CA SER A 148 6.21 18.64 -13.85
C SER A 148 5.30 18.00 -14.90
N PHE A 149 4.37 17.13 -14.48
CA PHE A 149 3.35 16.60 -15.37
C PHE A 149 2.32 17.66 -15.82
N GLY A 150 2.34 18.84 -15.19
CA GLY A 150 1.47 19.98 -15.51
C GLY A 150 0.00 19.71 -15.16
N GLY A 151 -0.28 18.71 -14.33
CA GLY A 151 -1.64 18.29 -14.03
C GLY A 151 -2.38 19.34 -13.21
N LEU A 152 -1.69 20.00 -12.29
CA LEU A 152 -2.25 21.05 -11.44
C LEU A 152 -2.55 22.33 -12.23
N LYS A 153 -1.72 22.67 -13.22
CA LYS A 153 -1.95 23.84 -14.09
C LYS A 153 -3.12 23.62 -15.05
N SER A 154 -3.18 22.45 -15.67
CA SER A 154 -4.22 22.10 -16.65
C SER A 154 -5.55 21.70 -16.01
N GLY A 155 -5.54 21.27 -14.74
CA GLY A 155 -6.71 20.72 -14.05
C GLY A 155 -7.07 19.31 -14.51
N GLY A 156 -6.12 18.57 -15.10
CA GLY A 156 -6.35 17.22 -15.61
C GLY A 156 -5.11 16.33 -15.48
N TYR A 157 -5.32 15.03 -15.35
CA TYR A 157 -4.22 14.07 -15.25
C TYR A 157 -3.49 13.94 -16.58
N HIS A 158 -2.16 14.02 -16.54
CA HIS A 158 -1.31 13.55 -17.63
C HIS A 158 -1.61 12.06 -17.93
N PRO A 159 -1.60 11.61 -19.21
CA PRO A 159 -1.95 10.24 -19.56
C PRO A 159 -1.18 9.17 -18.77
N TRP A 160 0.10 9.43 -18.49
CA TRP A 160 0.91 8.54 -17.65
C TRP A 160 0.36 8.39 -16.22
N VAL A 161 -0.06 9.48 -15.58
CA VAL A 161 -0.63 9.45 -14.22
C VAL A 161 -1.98 8.72 -14.21
N ARG A 162 -2.79 8.89 -15.25
CA ARG A 162 -4.05 8.14 -15.40
C ARG A 162 -3.77 6.63 -15.50
N ASN A 163 -2.84 6.25 -16.38
CA ASN A 163 -2.45 4.85 -16.56
C ASN A 163 -1.86 4.24 -15.28
N PHE A 164 -1.16 5.02 -14.46
CA PHE A 164 -0.67 4.57 -13.16
C PHE A 164 -1.81 4.13 -12.23
N PHE A 165 -2.87 4.94 -12.10
CA PHE A 165 -4.03 4.58 -11.28
C PHE A 165 -4.79 3.38 -11.83
N ASP A 166 -4.94 3.30 -13.15
CA ASP A 166 -5.59 2.15 -13.79
C ASP A 166 -4.76 0.88 -13.62
N GLY A 167 -3.43 0.98 -13.66
CA GLY A 167 -2.51 -0.11 -13.34
C GLY A 167 -2.69 -0.62 -11.91
N ILE A 168 -2.80 0.27 -10.92
CA ILE A 168 -3.04 -0.13 -9.51
C ILE A 168 -4.35 -0.91 -9.37
N ARG A 169 -5.42 -0.45 -10.04
CA ARG A 169 -6.71 -1.16 -10.04
C ARG A 169 -6.59 -2.53 -10.73
N GLY A 170 -5.87 -2.57 -11.85
CA GLY A 170 -5.56 -3.80 -12.59
C GLY A 170 -4.83 -4.82 -11.72
N GLU A 171 -3.79 -4.40 -11.00
CA GLU A 171 -3.05 -5.26 -10.06
C GLU A 171 -3.94 -5.78 -8.93
N GLY A 172 -4.83 -4.95 -8.39
CA GLY A 172 -5.83 -5.39 -7.40
C GLY A 172 -6.75 -6.49 -7.95
N MET A 173 -7.19 -6.34 -9.20
CA MET A 173 -8.00 -7.35 -9.88
C MET A 173 -7.21 -8.63 -10.16
N MET A 174 -5.95 -8.52 -10.62
CA MET A 174 -5.10 -9.69 -10.87
C MET A 174 -4.86 -10.49 -9.58
N ARG A 175 -4.63 -9.84 -8.45
CA ARG A 175 -4.51 -10.51 -7.15
C ARG A 175 -5.77 -11.28 -6.76
N LEU A 176 -6.95 -10.73 -7.04
CA LEU A 176 -8.21 -11.43 -6.81
C LEU A 176 -8.29 -12.69 -7.68
N MET A 177 -7.96 -12.56 -8.97
CA MET A 177 -7.98 -13.67 -9.93
C MET A 177 -7.00 -14.78 -9.57
N ASP A 178 -5.80 -14.43 -9.09
CA ASP A 178 -4.78 -15.42 -8.72
C ASP A 178 -5.08 -16.09 -7.37
N ARG A 179 -5.80 -15.42 -6.46
CA ARG A 179 -6.27 -16.03 -5.21
C ARG A 179 -7.45 -16.97 -5.44
N TYR A 180 -8.38 -16.61 -6.32
CA TYR A 180 -9.60 -17.39 -6.58
C TYR A 180 -9.57 -18.00 -7.99
N LEU A 181 -8.73 -19.03 -8.15
CA LEU A 181 -8.52 -19.75 -9.41
C LEU A 181 -9.82 -20.19 -10.12
N LEU A 182 -10.86 -20.54 -9.35
CA LEU A 182 -12.17 -20.95 -9.89
C LEU A 182 -12.97 -19.77 -10.48
N LEU A 183 -12.76 -18.55 -10.01
CA LEU A 183 -13.46 -17.35 -10.49
C LEU A 183 -12.75 -16.68 -11.67
N LYS A 184 -11.46 -16.99 -11.88
CA LYS A 184 -10.62 -16.45 -12.97
C LYS A 184 -11.27 -16.54 -14.37
N PRO A 185 -11.81 -17.69 -14.84
CA PRO A 185 -12.44 -17.75 -16.17
C PRO A 185 -13.70 -16.87 -16.29
N PHE A 186 -14.46 -16.71 -15.21
CA PHE A 186 -15.66 -15.85 -15.21
C PHE A 186 -15.29 -14.36 -15.20
N ILE A 187 -14.28 -13.97 -14.42
CA ILE A 187 -13.79 -12.58 -14.37
C ILE A 187 -13.21 -12.17 -15.73
N LEU A 188 -12.45 -13.05 -16.40
CA LEU A 188 -11.93 -12.78 -17.74
C LEU A 188 -13.06 -12.67 -18.78
N ALA A 189 -14.07 -13.54 -18.71
CA ALA A 189 -15.22 -13.49 -19.62
C ALA A 189 -16.07 -12.21 -19.46
N ILE A 190 -16.22 -11.71 -18.22
CA ILE A 190 -16.95 -10.46 -17.93
C ILE A 190 -16.09 -9.23 -18.26
N GLY A 191 -14.80 -9.26 -17.91
CA GLY A 191 -13.85 -8.17 -18.13
C GLY A 191 -13.56 -7.90 -19.61
N TYR A 192 -13.55 -8.93 -20.46
CA TYR A 192 -13.36 -8.79 -21.91
C TYR A 192 -14.49 -8.00 -22.59
N LYS A 193 -15.66 -7.85 -21.96
CA LYS A 193 -16.83 -7.17 -22.55
C LYS A 193 -16.84 -5.66 -22.33
N HIS A 194 -15.89 -5.11 -21.56
CA HIS A 194 -15.86 -3.69 -21.15
C HIS A 194 -14.52 -2.99 -21.42
N ILE A 195 -13.66 -3.58 -22.25
CA ILE A 195 -12.49 -2.95 -22.89
C ILE A 195 -12.80 -2.81 -24.38
#